data_AF-A0AB38VNQ2-F1
#
_entry.id   AF-A0AB38VNQ2-F1
#
_cell.length_a   1.000
_cell.length_b   1.000
_cell.length_c   1.000
_cell.angle_alpha   90.00
_cell.angle_beta   90.00
_cell.angle_gamma   90.00
#
_symmetry.space_group_name_H-M   'P 1'
#
loop_
_entity.id
_entity.type
_entity.pdbx_description
1 polymer ?
#
loop_
_entity_poly.entity_id
_entity_poly.type
_entity_poly.pdbx_seq_one_letter_code
_entity_poly.pdbx_strand_id
1 'polypeptide(L)'
;MENYLGRLWTKAQLSEQLRKIAINLPSFIKKGSDYICTRCSSSVAKNCQLPTGNYYCRECIVFGRVTSNENLYYFPQKTFSKTNSLKWKGGLTPYQNEVSEELLKGISSKENLLVHAVTGAGKTEMIYHSIAKVIDTGGSVCIASPRIDVCLELHKRLSNDFINAWRISFLSEIPFNYCHNTSIVKILSCF
;
A
#
# COMPACT_ATOMS: atom_id res chain seq x y z
N MET A 1 -14.65 5.87 13.10
CA MET A 1 -14.17 4.50 12.80
C MET A 1 -13.42 4.43 11.45
N GLU A 2 -13.64 5.37 10.53
CA GLU A 2 -13.03 5.35 9.18
C GLU A 2 -11.49 5.35 9.18
N ASN A 3 -10.85 6.07 10.11
CA ASN A 3 -9.39 6.14 10.20
C ASN A 3 -8.67 4.83 10.61
N TYR A 4 -9.42 3.76 10.94
CA TYR A 4 -8.86 2.49 11.41
C TYR A 4 -8.83 1.39 10.33
N LEU A 5 -9.58 1.57 9.24
CA LEU A 5 -9.77 0.55 8.20
C LEU A 5 -8.48 0.33 7.39
N GLY A 6 -8.27 -0.91 6.94
CA GLY A 6 -7.17 -1.28 6.05
C GLY A 6 -5.78 -1.27 6.67
N ARG A 7 -5.66 -1.02 7.99
CA ARG A 7 -4.37 -0.93 8.70
C ARG A 7 -4.26 -1.99 9.79
N LEU A 8 -3.02 -2.38 10.06
CA LEU A 8 -2.65 -3.26 11.16
C LEU A 8 -2.15 -2.45 12.35
N TRP A 9 -2.82 -2.60 13.49
CA TRP A 9 -2.57 -1.84 14.69
C TRP A 9 -1.97 -2.71 15.80
N THR A 10 -1.08 -2.13 16.59
CA THR A 10 -0.60 -2.73 17.85
C THR A 10 -1.61 -2.53 18.97
N LYS A 11 -1.48 -3.30 20.05
CA LYS A 11 -2.31 -3.16 21.25
C LYS A 11 -2.28 -1.75 21.83
N ALA A 12 -1.12 -1.11 21.84
CA ALA A 12 -0.92 0.25 22.37
C ALA A 12 -1.62 1.34 21.56
N GLN A 13 -1.92 1.07 20.28
CA GLN A 13 -2.53 2.05 19.37
C GLN A 13 -4.07 1.99 19.36
N LEU A 14 -4.69 1.03 20.06
CA LEU A 14 -6.14 0.85 20.08
C LEU A 14 -6.72 0.87 21.49
N SER A 15 -7.86 1.53 21.63
CA SER A 15 -8.67 1.45 22.85
C SER A 15 -9.16 0.01 23.09
N GLU A 16 -9.49 -0.32 24.34
CA GLU A 16 -10.01 -1.65 24.69
C GLU A 16 -11.29 -2.01 23.94
N GLN A 17 -12.19 -1.03 23.75
CA GLN A 17 -13.43 -1.22 23.01
C GLN A 17 -13.18 -1.60 21.56
N LEU A 18 -12.24 -0.93 20.89
CA LEU A 18 -11.89 -1.22 19.49
C LEU A 18 -11.20 -2.59 19.35
N ARG A 19 -10.39 -3.00 20.33
CA ARG A 19 -9.73 -4.32 20.33
C ARG A 19 -10.74 -5.47 20.36
N LYS A 20 -11.89 -5.30 21.03
CA LYS A 20 -12.95 -6.32 21.13
C LYS A 20 -13.67 -6.59 19.79
N ILE A 21 -13.72 -5.59 18.90
CA ILE A 21 -14.39 -5.69 17.60
C ILE A 21 -13.41 -5.86 16.42
N ALA A 22 -12.10 -5.85 16.68
CA ALA A 22 -11.07 -6.00 15.66
C ALA A 22 -10.78 -7.48 15.38
N ILE A 23 -10.36 -7.78 14.14
CA ILE A 23 -9.82 -9.08 13.79
C ILE A 23 -8.42 -9.19 14.41
N ASN A 24 -8.18 -10.25 15.17
CA ASN A 24 -6.88 -10.51 15.79
C ASN A 24 -6.02 -11.34 14.83
N LEU A 25 -4.79 -10.90 14.60
CA LEU A 25 -3.81 -11.59 13.77
C LEU A 25 -2.52 -11.80 14.56
N PRO A 26 -1.83 -12.93 14.38
CA PRO A 26 -0.52 -13.12 15.00
C PRO A 26 0.47 -12.08 14.45
N SER A 27 1.29 -11.51 15.32
CA SER A 27 2.31 -10.54 14.90
C SER A 27 3.37 -11.13 13.98
N PHE A 28 3.70 -12.42 14.18
CA PHE A 28 4.69 -13.15 13.40
C PHE A 28 4.18 -14.50 12.90
N ILE A 29 4.59 -14.87 11.69
CA ILE A 29 4.35 -16.19 11.10
C ILE A 29 5.70 -16.90 11.01
N LYS A 30 5.77 -18.14 11.50
CA LYS A 30 6.98 -18.95 11.40
C LYS A 30 7.07 -19.58 10.00
N LYS A 31 8.16 -19.32 9.27
CA LYS A 31 8.49 -19.98 8.00
C LYS A 31 9.83 -20.69 8.15
N GLY A 32 9.78 -22.01 8.36
CA GLY A 32 10.98 -22.80 8.66
C GLY A 32 11.60 -22.37 10.00
N SER A 33 12.85 -21.91 9.97
CA SER A 33 13.59 -21.43 11.13
C SER A 33 13.44 -19.92 11.39
N ASP A 34 12.82 -19.19 10.46
CA ASP A 34 12.70 -17.74 10.52
C ASP A 34 11.28 -17.29 10.88
N TYR A 35 11.18 -16.08 11.45
CA TYR A 35 9.91 -15.41 11.70
C TYR A 35 9.69 -14.32 10.64
N ILE A 36 8.49 -14.25 10.08
CA ILE A 36 8.07 -13.19 9.15
C ILE A 36 7.08 -12.28 9.86
N CYS A 37 7.29 -10.97 9.78
CA CYS A 37 6.36 -10.00 10.33
C CYS A 37 5.06 -9.93 9.52
N THR A 38 3.92 -10.15 10.17
CA THR A 38 2.61 -10.05 9.51
C THR A 38 2.29 -8.62 9.04
N ARG A 39 2.89 -7.60 9.66
CA ARG A 39 2.65 -6.20 9.27
C ARG A 39 3.40 -5.76 8.02
N CYS A 40 4.72 -5.95 7.99
CA CYS A 40 5.58 -5.47 6.90
C CYS A 40 6.12 -6.57 5.99
N SER A 41 5.85 -7.85 6.30
CA SER A 41 6.37 -9.04 5.62
C SER A 41 7.91 -9.19 5.62
N SER A 42 8.62 -8.39 6.42
CA SER A 42 10.07 -8.53 6.61
C SER A 42 10.40 -9.76 7.45
N SER A 43 11.56 -10.38 7.16
CA SER A 43 12.13 -11.42 8.02
C SER A 43 12.66 -10.79 9.31
N VAL A 44 12.35 -11.42 10.45
CA VAL A 44 12.79 -10.98 11.77
C VAL A 44 14.08 -11.71 12.12
N ALA A 45 15.17 -10.95 12.17
CA ALA A 45 16.48 -11.49 12.51
C ALA A 45 16.51 -12.08 13.93
N LYS A 46 17.27 -13.16 14.11
CA LYS A 46 17.35 -13.90 15.40
C LYS A 46 17.91 -13.05 16.55
N ASN A 47 18.70 -12.02 16.25
CA ASN A 47 19.21 -11.09 17.25
C ASN A 47 18.21 -9.98 17.63
N CYS A 48 17.04 -9.90 16.97
CA CYS A 48 15.98 -8.96 17.35
C CYS A 48 15.13 -9.51 18.51
N GLN A 49 15.79 -9.83 19.63
CA GLN A 49 15.17 -10.35 20.83
C GLN A 49 15.22 -9.31 21.96
N LEU A 50 14.13 -9.19 22.70
CA LEU A 50 14.03 -8.39 23.92
C LEU A 50 14.60 -9.17 25.11
N PRO A 51 14.98 -8.50 26.21
CA PRO A 51 15.41 -9.17 27.45
C PRO A 51 14.38 -10.16 28.01
N THR A 52 13.10 -9.98 27.69
CA THR A 52 12.02 -10.90 28.06
C THR A 52 11.99 -12.18 27.22
N GLY A 53 12.91 -12.37 26.27
CA GLY A 53 12.95 -13.49 25.33
C GLY A 53 12.03 -13.35 24.10
N ASN A 54 11.21 -12.30 24.03
CA ASN A 54 10.29 -12.06 22.91
C ASN A 54 10.99 -11.40 21.74
N TYR A 55 10.59 -11.74 20.52
CA TYR A 55 11.13 -11.12 19.31
C TYR A 55 10.40 -9.80 19.01
N TYR A 56 11.06 -8.88 18.31
CA TYR A 56 10.44 -7.67 17.79
C TYR A 56 10.87 -7.41 16.34
N CYS A 57 10.02 -6.76 15.55
CA CYS A 57 10.35 -6.39 14.18
C CYS A 57 11.01 -5.00 14.14
N ARG A 58 12.20 -4.92 13.52
CA ARG A 58 13.02 -3.71 13.46
C ARG A 58 12.48 -2.67 12.49
N GLU A 59 11.98 -3.11 11.34
CA GLU A 59 11.37 -2.28 10.28
C GLU A 59 10.10 -1.59 10.76
N CYS A 60 9.50 -2.20 11.77
CA CYS A 60 8.25 -1.80 12.37
C CYS A 60 8.41 -0.81 13.54
N ILE A 61 9.62 -0.61 14.07
CA ILE A 61 9.81 0.05 15.37
C ILE A 61 9.26 1.48 15.41
N VAL A 62 9.42 2.22 14.30
CA VAL A 62 8.97 3.61 14.13
C VAL A 62 7.45 3.75 14.01
N PHE A 63 6.71 2.67 13.72
CA PHE A 63 5.23 2.68 13.58
C PHE A 63 4.51 2.05 14.75
N GLY A 64 5.20 1.94 15.89
CA GLY A 64 4.80 1.12 17.01
C GLY A 64 5.44 -0.27 16.89
N ARG A 65 6.20 -0.63 17.92
CA ARG A 65 6.94 -1.88 18.00
C ARG A 65 5.96 -3.07 17.94
N VAL A 66 6.20 -3.95 16.98
CA VAL A 66 5.50 -5.23 16.87
C VAL A 66 6.34 -6.30 17.57
N THR A 67 5.72 -7.07 18.46
CA THR A 67 6.40 -8.09 19.28
C THR A 67 5.73 -9.46 19.16
N SER A 68 6.47 -10.53 19.44
CA SER A 68 5.98 -11.91 19.30
C SER A 68 4.92 -12.29 20.33
N ASN A 69 4.85 -11.58 21.45
CA ASN A 69 3.92 -11.84 22.56
C ASN A 69 2.59 -11.08 22.46
N GLU A 70 2.42 -10.23 21.44
CA GLU A 70 1.18 -9.50 21.22
C GLU A 70 0.61 -9.81 19.83
N ASN A 71 -0.70 -9.61 19.68
CA ASN A 71 -1.36 -9.69 18.39
C ASN A 71 -1.42 -8.32 17.72
N LEU A 72 -1.57 -8.36 16.40
CA LEU A 72 -2.00 -7.22 15.61
C LEU A 72 -3.53 -7.22 15.50
N TYR A 73 -4.09 -6.03 15.36
CA TYR A 73 -5.51 -5.79 15.22
C TYR A 73 -5.81 -5.20 13.85
N TYR A 74 -6.71 -5.85 13.12
CA TYR A 74 -7.06 -5.49 11.75
C TYR A 74 -8.53 -5.15 11.63
N PHE A 75 -8.81 -4.09 10.86
CA PHE A 75 -10.15 -3.76 10.41
C PHE A 75 -10.17 -3.85 8.87
N PRO A 76 -11.02 -4.72 8.29
CA PRO A 76 -11.12 -4.84 6.84
C PRO A 76 -11.36 -3.50 6.15
N GLN A 77 -10.62 -3.25 5.08
CA GLN A 77 -10.90 -2.10 4.22
C GLN A 77 -12.31 -2.24 3.63
N LYS A 78 -13.14 -1.21 3.81
CA LYS A 78 -14.45 -1.15 3.16
C LYS A 78 -14.26 -0.82 1.69
N THR A 79 -15.11 -1.40 0.86
CA THR A 79 -15.25 -0.96 -0.53
C THR A 79 -15.80 0.47 -0.53
N PHE A 80 -15.26 1.27 -1.41
CA PHE A 80 -15.75 2.62 -1.63
C PHE A 80 -16.82 2.60 -2.73
N SER A 81 -17.66 3.64 -2.76
CA SER A 81 -18.64 3.79 -3.83
C SER A 81 -17.97 3.87 -5.20
N LYS A 82 -18.55 3.17 -6.17
CA LYS A 82 -18.13 3.23 -7.58
C LYS A 82 -18.35 4.64 -8.11
N THR A 83 -17.46 5.07 -9.00
CA THR A 83 -17.49 6.41 -9.59
C THR A 83 -16.83 6.37 -10.97
N ASN A 84 -16.83 7.49 -11.69
CA ASN A 84 -15.97 7.69 -12.85
C ASN A 84 -14.89 8.69 -12.44
N SER A 85 -13.75 8.18 -12.01
CA SER A 85 -12.77 8.97 -11.27
C SER A 85 -11.85 9.79 -12.16
N LEU A 86 -11.56 9.37 -13.39
CA LEU A 86 -10.56 10.02 -14.24
C LEU A 86 -11.11 11.29 -14.91
N LYS A 87 -10.49 12.45 -14.63
CA LYS A 87 -10.76 13.75 -15.29
C LYS A 87 -9.78 14.08 -16.41
N TRP A 88 -8.60 13.46 -16.39
CA TRP A 88 -7.54 13.74 -17.34
C TRP A 88 -8.02 13.53 -18.78
N LYS A 89 -7.76 14.52 -19.65
CA LYS A 89 -8.18 14.53 -21.06
C LYS A 89 -7.00 14.45 -22.04
N GLY A 90 -5.79 14.19 -21.54
CA GLY A 90 -4.63 14.02 -22.39
C GLY A 90 -4.71 12.71 -23.20
N GLY A 91 -3.89 12.63 -24.25
CA GLY A 91 -3.72 11.42 -25.05
C GLY A 91 -2.42 10.71 -24.68
N LEU A 92 -2.47 9.37 -24.63
CA LEU A 92 -1.27 8.55 -24.60
C LEU A 92 -0.67 8.44 -26.01
N THR A 93 0.65 8.44 -26.11
CA THR A 93 1.32 8.02 -27.36
C THR A 93 1.01 6.54 -27.63
N PRO A 94 1.15 6.04 -28.88
CA PRO A 94 0.88 4.64 -29.19
C PRO A 94 1.62 3.66 -28.28
N TYR A 95 2.89 3.94 -27.97
CA TYR A 95 3.71 3.12 -27.06
C TYR A 95 3.26 3.20 -25.60
N GLN A 96 2.90 4.40 -25.12
CA GLN A 96 2.33 4.56 -23.78
C GLN A 96 0.99 3.80 -23.64
N ASN A 97 0.17 3.82 -24.70
CA ASN A 97 -1.11 3.13 -24.72
C ASN A 97 -0.94 1.61 -24.65
N GLU A 98 0.02 1.05 -25.40
CA GLU A 98 0.37 -0.38 -25.32
C GLU A 98 0.72 -0.79 -23.88
N VAL A 99 1.60 -0.02 -23.22
CA VAL A 99 1.97 -0.26 -21.82
C VAL A 99 0.76 -0.13 -20.89
N SER A 100 -0.08 0.89 -21.08
CA SER A 100 -1.30 1.10 -20.27
C SER A 100 -2.29 -0.07 -20.40
N GLU A 101 -2.46 -0.62 -21.59
CA GLU A 101 -3.34 -1.78 -21.82
C GLU A 101 -2.80 -3.05 -21.15
N GLU A 102 -1.49 -3.30 -21.24
CA GLU A 102 -0.87 -4.43 -20.52
C GLU A 102 -0.98 -4.29 -19.01
N LEU A 103 -0.85 -3.06 -18.49
CA LEU A 103 -1.10 -2.77 -17.07
C LEU A 103 -2.54 -3.09 -16.66
N LEU A 104 -3.52 -2.74 -17.49
CA LEU A 104 -4.95 -3.03 -17.23
C LEU A 104 -5.23 -4.54 -17.21
N LYS A 105 -4.63 -5.31 -18.12
CA LYS A 105 -4.75 -6.77 -18.16
C LYS A 105 -4.15 -7.39 -16.91
N GLY A 106 -2.91 -7.06 -16.57
CA GLY A 106 -2.24 -7.64 -15.39
C GLY A 106 -2.93 -7.27 -14.08
N ILE A 107 -3.49 -6.06 -13.94
CA ILE A 107 -4.32 -5.70 -12.78
C ILE A 107 -5.57 -6.57 -12.68
N SER A 108 -6.22 -6.84 -13.82
CA SER A 108 -7.41 -7.70 -13.86
C SER A 108 -7.07 -9.14 -13.49
N SER A 109 -5.88 -9.62 -13.86
CA SER A 109 -5.33 -10.93 -13.50
C SER A 109 -4.67 -10.99 -12.12
N LYS A 110 -4.55 -9.86 -11.41
CA LYS A 110 -3.84 -9.73 -10.12
C LYS A 110 -2.36 -10.14 -10.18
N GLU A 111 -1.70 -9.81 -11.28
CA GLU A 111 -0.29 -10.09 -11.52
C GLU A 111 0.62 -8.94 -11.07
N ASN A 112 1.87 -9.28 -10.72
CA ASN A 112 2.90 -8.28 -10.46
C ASN A 112 3.50 -7.81 -11.79
N LEU A 113 3.52 -6.50 -12.02
CA LEU A 113 3.97 -5.89 -13.27
C LEU A 113 5.15 -4.95 -13.02
N LEU A 114 6.07 -4.88 -13.99
CA LEU A 114 7.20 -3.95 -14.00
C LEU A 114 7.20 -3.13 -15.28
N VAL A 115 7.05 -1.81 -15.15
CA VAL A 115 7.21 -0.88 -16.27
C VAL A 115 8.66 -0.41 -16.31
N HIS A 116 9.40 -0.83 -17.33
CA HIS A 116 10.77 -0.37 -17.56
C HIS A 116 10.79 0.81 -18.53
N ALA A 117 11.04 2.02 -18.02
CA ALA A 117 11.00 3.24 -18.83
C ALA A 117 11.94 4.34 -18.31
N VAL A 118 12.53 5.10 -19.24
CA VAL A 118 13.43 6.24 -18.96
C VAL A 118 12.68 7.43 -18.33
N THR A 119 13.42 8.40 -17.80
CA THR A 119 12.85 9.67 -17.30
C THR A 119 12.17 10.43 -18.45
N GLY A 120 11.08 11.14 -18.15
CA GLY A 120 10.31 11.86 -19.17
C GLY A 120 9.42 11.00 -20.09
N ALA A 121 9.44 9.67 -19.97
CA ALA A 121 8.61 8.78 -20.80
C ALA A 121 7.09 8.87 -20.53
N GLY A 122 6.64 9.67 -19.56
CA GLY A 122 5.22 9.76 -19.18
C GLY A 122 4.71 8.56 -18.36
N LYS A 123 5.54 8.04 -17.45
CA LYS A 123 5.18 6.91 -16.57
C LYS A 123 3.91 7.16 -15.76
N THR A 124 3.67 8.41 -15.39
CA THR A 124 2.51 8.80 -14.59
C THR A 124 1.23 8.72 -15.44
N GLU A 125 1.26 9.19 -16.68
CA GLU A 125 0.11 9.12 -17.57
C GLU A 125 -0.22 7.67 -17.95
N MET A 126 0.80 6.81 -18.12
CA MET A 126 0.64 5.37 -18.39
C MET A 126 -0.21 4.63 -17.34
N ILE A 127 -0.18 5.04 -16.06
CA ILE A 127 -0.90 4.35 -14.97
C ILE A 127 -2.31 4.92 -14.73
N TYR A 128 -2.72 5.99 -15.41
CA TYR A 128 -3.97 6.69 -15.09
C TYR A 128 -5.20 5.80 -15.28
N HIS A 129 -5.27 5.08 -16.39
CA HIS A 129 -6.37 4.13 -16.66
C HIS A 129 -6.36 2.98 -15.65
N SER A 130 -5.18 2.50 -15.27
CA SER A 130 -5.02 1.48 -14.22
C SER A 130 -5.56 1.94 -12.87
N ILE A 131 -5.24 3.18 -12.46
CA ILE A 131 -5.77 3.78 -11.22
C ILE A 131 -7.29 3.90 -11.31
N ALA A 132 -7.80 4.46 -12.41
CA ALA A 132 -9.22 4.67 -12.63
C ALA A 132 -9.99 3.36 -12.52
N LYS A 133 -9.52 2.29 -13.20
CA LYS A 133 -10.12 0.96 -13.15
C LYS A 133 -10.29 0.44 -11.71
N VAL A 134 -9.28 0.62 -10.85
CA VAL A 134 -9.34 0.15 -9.46
C VAL A 134 -10.29 1.03 -8.62
N ILE A 135 -10.23 2.35 -8.77
CA ILE A 135 -11.08 3.28 -8.01
C ILE A 135 -12.56 3.10 -8.41
N ASP A 136 -12.83 3.02 -9.71
CA ASP A 136 -14.18 2.96 -10.27
C ASP A 136 -14.88 1.63 -9.95
N THR A 137 -14.11 0.57 -9.66
CA THR A 137 -14.62 -0.71 -9.16
C THR A 137 -14.79 -0.76 -7.64
N GLY A 138 -14.49 0.33 -6.94
CA GLY A 138 -14.64 0.46 -5.49
C GLY A 138 -13.40 0.08 -4.68
N GLY A 139 -12.27 -0.14 -5.36
CA GLY A 139 -10.97 -0.46 -4.76
C GLY A 139 -10.20 0.76 -4.25
N SER A 140 -8.97 0.49 -3.83
CA SER A 140 -8.00 1.46 -3.32
C SER A 140 -6.68 1.29 -4.06
N VAL A 141 -5.94 2.39 -4.27
CA VAL A 141 -4.61 2.37 -4.88
C VAL A 141 -3.61 3.05 -3.95
N CYS A 142 -2.46 2.41 -3.79
CA CYS A 142 -1.29 2.99 -3.12
C CYS A 142 -0.22 3.29 -4.16
N ILE A 143 0.29 4.52 -4.14
CA ILE A 143 1.43 4.96 -4.94
C ILE A 143 2.53 5.36 -3.96
N ALA A 144 3.70 4.75 -4.11
CA ALA A 144 4.83 4.95 -3.22
C ALA A 144 6.04 5.48 -4.01
N SER A 145 6.71 6.48 -3.46
CA SER A 145 8.00 6.98 -3.94
C SER A 145 8.93 7.16 -2.74
N PRO A 146 10.23 6.85 -2.85
CA PRO A 146 11.19 7.06 -1.77
C PRO A 146 11.49 8.54 -1.53
N ARG A 147 11.09 9.44 -2.43
CA ARG A 147 11.36 10.88 -2.33
C ARG A 147 10.08 11.66 -2.03
N ILE A 148 10.15 12.51 -1.00
CA ILE A 148 9.01 13.30 -0.54
C ILE A 148 8.57 14.37 -1.57
N ASP A 149 9.52 14.98 -2.28
CA ASP A 149 9.23 15.96 -3.34
C ASP A 149 8.41 15.36 -4.48
N VAL A 150 8.76 14.14 -4.90
CA VAL A 150 7.99 13.38 -5.90
C VAL A 150 6.59 13.02 -5.38
N CYS A 151 6.47 12.62 -4.11
CA CYS A 151 5.14 12.37 -3.51
C CYS A 151 4.25 13.61 -3.54
N LEU A 152 4.80 14.79 -3.21
CA LEU A 152 4.06 16.05 -3.22
C LEU A 152 3.65 16.45 -4.64
N GLU A 153 4.54 16.26 -5.63
CA GLU A 153 4.23 16.51 -7.03
C GLU A 153 3.10 15.59 -7.53
N LEU A 154 3.22 14.28 -7.30
CA LEU A 154 2.21 13.31 -7.70
C LEU A 154 0.88 13.57 -7.01
N HIS A 155 0.89 13.98 -5.73
CA HIS A 155 -0.33 14.37 -5.02
C HIS A 155 -1.04 15.53 -5.71
N LYS A 156 -0.30 16.59 -6.07
CA LYS A 156 -0.87 17.73 -6.79
C LYS A 156 -1.44 17.32 -8.14
N ARG A 157 -0.69 16.51 -8.92
CA ARG A 157 -1.13 16.04 -10.25
C ARG A 157 -2.39 15.19 -10.16
N LEU A 158 -2.40 14.15 -9.32
CA LEU A 158 -3.54 13.25 -9.17
C LEU A 158 -4.77 13.94 -8.57
N SER A 159 -4.59 14.94 -7.71
CA SER A 159 -5.70 15.76 -7.20
C SER A 159 -6.41 16.55 -8.29
N ASN A 160 -5.68 16.96 -9.33
CA ASN A 160 -6.26 17.64 -10.49
C ASN A 160 -6.90 16.64 -11.46
N ASP A 161 -6.24 15.50 -11.67
CA ASP A 161 -6.59 14.53 -12.70
C ASP A 161 -7.65 13.50 -12.27
N PHE A 162 -7.98 13.41 -10.97
CA PHE A 162 -8.99 12.50 -10.44
C PHE A 162 -10.07 13.20 -9.59
N ILE A 163 -11.32 12.74 -9.69
CA ILE A 163 -12.39 13.05 -8.74
C ILE A 163 -12.12 12.28 -7.45
N ASN A 164 -12.14 12.98 -6.30
CA ASN A 164 -11.96 12.39 -4.97
C ASN A 164 -10.61 11.66 -4.79
N ALA A 165 -9.52 12.35 -5.11
CA ALA A 165 -8.14 11.86 -4.95
C ALA A 165 -7.76 11.42 -3.54
N TRP A 166 -8.59 11.71 -2.51
CA TRP A 166 -8.48 11.19 -1.14
C TRP A 166 -8.42 9.66 -1.04
N ARG A 167 -8.78 8.94 -2.11
CA ARG A 167 -8.66 7.48 -2.23
C ARG A 167 -7.27 7.00 -2.67
N ILE A 168 -6.36 7.94 -2.91
CA ILE A 168 -4.94 7.71 -3.20
C ILE A 168 -4.16 8.22 -1.99
N SER A 169 -3.54 7.29 -1.26
CA SER A 169 -2.67 7.64 -0.14
C SER A 169 -1.22 7.73 -0.60
N PHE A 170 -0.55 8.84 -0.26
CA PHE A 170 0.89 9.01 -0.45
C PHE A 170 1.60 8.71 0.86
N LEU A 171 2.61 7.85 0.80
CA LEU A 171 3.44 7.51 1.95
C LEU A 171 4.86 8.00 1.64
N SER A 172 5.28 9.08 2.31
CA SER A 172 6.60 9.73 2.11
C SER A 172 7.73 9.05 2.89
N GLU A 173 7.39 8.24 3.87
CA GLU A 173 8.31 7.42 4.66
C GLU A 173 7.57 6.08 4.90
N ILE A 174 8.19 5.04 5.45
CA ILE A 174 7.62 3.71 5.84
C ILE A 174 7.67 2.57 4.78
N PRO A 175 8.29 1.40 5.08
CA PRO A 175 8.08 0.17 4.33
C PRO A 175 6.65 -0.38 4.52
N PHE A 176 5.98 -0.64 3.39
CA PHE A 176 4.79 -1.48 3.19
C PHE A 176 3.97 -1.81 4.45
N ASN A 177 3.00 -0.97 4.79
CA ASN A 177 1.84 -1.43 5.55
C ASN A 177 0.93 -2.19 4.58
N TYR A 178 0.88 -3.51 4.72
CA TYR A 178 -0.05 -4.34 3.96
C TYR A 178 -1.49 -3.94 4.31
N CYS A 179 -2.17 -3.30 3.36
CA CYS A 179 -3.62 -3.22 3.36
C CYS A 179 -4.13 -4.46 2.61
N HIS A 180 -4.63 -5.46 3.34
CA HIS A 180 -5.29 -6.60 2.71
C HIS A 180 -6.46 -6.08 1.84
N ASN A 181 -6.52 -6.50 0.57
CA ASN A 181 -7.41 -6.01 -0.51
C ASN A 181 -7.07 -4.65 -1.18
N THR A 182 -5.82 -4.18 -1.13
CA THR A 182 -5.38 -3.05 -1.98
C THR A 182 -4.60 -3.54 -3.19
N SER A 183 -5.00 -3.13 -4.40
CA SER A 183 -4.16 -3.26 -5.59
C SER A 183 -3.03 -2.23 -5.47
N ILE A 184 -1.82 -2.69 -5.22
CA ILE A 184 -0.64 -1.83 -5.08
C ILE A 184 -0.05 -1.64 -6.47
N VAL A 185 -0.06 -0.42 -6.98
CA VAL A 185 0.67 -0.06 -8.20
C VAL A 185 2.02 0.50 -7.76
N LYS A 186 3.04 -0.36 -7.71
CA LYS A 186 4.39 0.06 -7.35
C LYS A 186 5.09 0.62 -8.59
N ILE A 187 5.15 1.93 -8.70
CA ILE A 187 5.97 2.59 -9.72
C ILE A 187 7.38 2.70 -9.16
N LEU A 188 8.20 1.69 -9.46
CA LEU A 188 9.64 1.80 -9.25
C LEU A 188 10.18 2.78 -10.28
N SER A 189 10.34 4.04 -9.88
CA SER A 189 11.26 4.93 -10.58
C SER A 189 12.68 4.47 -10.25
N CYS A 190 13.33 3.75 -11.17
CA CYS A 190 14.79 3.73 -11.19
C CYS A 190 15.25 5.16 -11.45
N PHE A 191 15.84 5.79 -10.42
CA PHE A 191 16.77 6.89 -10.58
C PHE A 191 18.17 6.30 -10.65
#